data_AF-A0A972QTK3-F1
#
_entry.id   AF-A0A972QTK3-F1
#
_cell.length_a   1.000
_cell.length_b   1.000
_cell.length_c   1.000
_cell.angle_alpha   90.00
_cell.angle_beta   90.00
_cell.angle_gamma   90.00
#
_symmetry.space_group_name_H-M   'P 1'
#
loop_
_entity.id
_entity.type
_entity.pdbx_description
1 polymer ?
#
loop_
_entity_poly.entity_id
_entity_poly.type
_entity_poly.pdbx_seq_one_letter_code
_entity_poly.pdbx_strand_id
1 'polypeptide(L)' 'NINTIFEPFFTTKGTGNGLGMSITYGLIEQHGGAINVESKLGEGSTFTIRLPIDREGYNAD' A
#
# COMPACT_ATOMS: atom_id res chain seq x y z
N ASN A 1 12.33 2.28 -9.32
CA ASN A 1 11.96 2.77 -7.98
C ASN A 1 10.52 2.47 -7.60
N ILE A 2 9.47 2.81 -8.36
CA ILE A 2 8.08 2.53 -7.92
C ILE A 2 7.84 1.03 -7.68
N ASN A 3 8.36 0.13 -8.52
CA ASN A 3 8.16 -1.31 -8.31
C ASN A 3 8.99 -1.86 -7.13
N THR A 4 10.10 -1.23 -6.79
CA THR A 4 11.01 -1.70 -5.73
C THR A 4 10.60 -1.21 -4.35
N ILE A 5 9.69 -0.23 -4.24
CA ILE A 5 9.28 0.30 -2.92
C ILE A 5 8.53 -0.72 -2.05
N PHE A 6 8.05 -1.81 -2.64
CA PHE A 6 7.35 -2.89 -1.93
C PHE A 6 8.29 -4.05 -1.58
N GLU A 7 9.54 -4.03 -2.03
CA GLU A 7 10.53 -5.04 -1.67
C GLU A 7 10.92 -4.87 -0.19
N PRO A 8 11.00 -5.96 0.58
CA PRO A 8 11.49 -5.90 1.96
C PRO A 8 12.87 -5.23 2.03
N PHE A 9 13.08 -4.39 3.05
CA PHE A 9 14.32 -3.67 3.32
C PHE A 9 14.67 -2.56 2.32
N PHE A 10 13.84 -2.29 1.30
CA PHE A 10 14.04 -1.15 0.42
C PHE A 10 13.83 0.15 1.20
N THR A 11 14.86 1.00 1.22
CA THR A 11 14.79 2.34 1.83
C THR A 11 15.79 3.28 1.16
N THR A 12 15.40 4.55 1.01
CA THR A 12 16.30 5.64 0.62
C THR A 12 16.75 6.48 1.81
N LYS A 13 16.29 6.15 3.02
CA LYS A 13 16.65 6.83 4.26
C LYS A 13 17.74 6.05 4.98
N GLY A 14 18.70 6.77 5.57
CA GLY A 14 19.74 6.19 6.43
C GLY A 14 19.21 5.68 7.78
N THR A 15 17.95 5.97 8.11
CA THR A 15 17.26 5.48 9.32
C THR A 15 15.92 4.86 8.94
N GLY A 16 15.53 3.79 9.65
CA GLY A 16 14.37 2.95 9.31
C GLY A 16 14.75 1.68 8.56
N ASN A 17 14.03 0.59 8.82
CA ASN A 17 14.37 -0.76 8.34
C ASN A 17 13.84 -1.10 6.93
N GLY A 18 13.11 -0.19 6.27
CA GLY A 18 12.55 -0.44 4.94
C GLY A 18 11.46 -1.52 4.89
N LEU A 19 10.84 -1.88 6.02
CA LEU A 19 9.81 -2.93 6.06
C LEU A 19 8.37 -2.42 5.97
N GLY A 20 8.15 -1.12 6.17
CA GLY A 20 6.80 -0.56 6.27
C GLY A 20 5.96 -0.83 5.02
N MET A 21 6.50 -0.55 3.84
CA MET A 21 5.77 -0.71 2.57
C MET A 21 5.57 -2.17 2.18
N SER A 22 6.53 -3.07 2.45
CA SER A 22 6.35 -4.50 2.20
C SER A 22 5.26 -5.10 3.09
N ILE A 23 5.17 -4.66 4.36
CA ILE A 23 4.10 -5.08 5.28
C ILE A 23 2.75 -4.54 4.81
N THR A 24 2.67 -3.24 4.47
CA THR A 24 1.43 -2.64 3.97
C THR A 24 0.92 -3.33 2.71
N TYR A 25 1.80 -3.65 1.75
CA TYR A 25 1.44 -4.38 0.54
C TYR A 25 0.83 -5.75 0.88
N GLY A 26 1.51 -6.52 1.75
CA GLY A 26 1.01 -7.82 2.19
C GLY A 26 -0.35 -7.73 2.91
N LEU A 27 -0.55 -6.73 3.77
CA LEU A 27 -1.82 -6.50 4.45
C LEU A 27 -2.94 -6.20 3.44
N ILE A 28 -2.69 -5.36 2.44
CA ILE A 28 -3.69 -5.01 1.43
C ILE A 28 -4.07 -6.25 0.61
N GLU A 29 -3.10 -7.05 0.16
CA GLU A 29 -3.37 -8.31 -0.55
C GLU A 29 -4.14 -9.32 0.31
N GLN A 30 -3.78 -9.47 1.59
CA GLN A 30 -4.49 -10.33 2.53
C GLN A 30 -5.97 -9.93 2.72
N HIS A 31 -6.29 -8.64 2.58
CA HIS A 31 -7.66 -8.13 2.62
C HIS A 31 -8.35 -8.15 1.24
N GLY A 32 -7.77 -8.81 0.23
CA GLY A 32 -8.31 -8.83 -1.14
C GLY A 32 -8.30 -7.47 -1.83
N GLY A 33 -7.49 -6.55 -1.33
CA GLY A 33 -7.37 -5.20 -1.85
C GLY A 33 -6.34 -5.04 -2.95
N ALA A 34 -6.20 -3.80 -3.41
CA ALA A 34 -5.18 -3.39 -4.35
C ALA A 34 -4.62 -2.01 -3.98
N ILE A 35 -3.35 -1.78 -4.31
CA ILE A 35 -2.68 -0.49 -4.15
C ILE A 35 -2.20 0.03 -5.51
N ASN A 36 -2.41 1.33 -5.76
CA ASN A 36 -1.85 2.06 -6.90
C ASN A 36 -0.96 3.21 -6.39
N VAL A 37 0.10 3.52 -7.14
CA VAL A 37 1.04 4.59 -6.77
C VAL A 37 1.27 5.50 -7.94
N GLU A 38 1.05 6.79 -7.71
CA GLU A 38 1.33 7.86 -8.65
C GLU A 38 2.34 8.80 -8.01
N SER A 39 3.44 9.08 -8.70
CA SER A 39 4.53 9.87 -8.13
C SER A 39 5.08 10.83 -9.17
N LYS A 40 5.32 12.07 -8.75
CA LYS A 40 5.96 13.09 -9.57
C LYS A 40 7.07 13.76 -8.77
N LEU A 41 8.27 13.72 -9.34
CA LEU A 41 9.47 14.26 -8.70
C LEU A 41 9.30 15.74 -8.38
N GLY A 42 9.62 16.13 -7.14
CA GLY A 42 9.47 17.51 -6.68
C GLY A 42 8.05 17.91 -6.28
N GLU A 43 7.03 17.07 -6.53
CA GLU A 43 5.63 17.37 -6.20
C GLU A 43 5.06 16.42 -5.14
N GLY A 44 5.52 15.17 -5.11
CA GLY A 44 5.15 14.21 -4.08
C GLY A 44 4.73 12.86 -4.65
N SER A 45 4.00 12.09 -3.86
CA SER A 45 3.49 10.77 -4.23
C SER A 45 2.13 10.53 -3.60
N THR A 46 1.23 9.94 -4.37
CA THR A 46 -0.12 9.55 -3.96
C THR A 46 -0.21 8.03 -4.00
N PHE A 47 -0.69 7.47 -2.90
CA PHE A 47 -0.97 6.04 -2.77
C PHE A 47 -2.48 5.87 -2.67
N THR A 48 -3.06 5.09 -3.58
CA THR A 48 -4.51 4.81 -3.60
C THR A 48 -4.73 3.36 -3.24
N ILE A 49 -5.43 3.12 -2.12
CA ILE A 49 -5.78 1.79 -1.64
C ILE A 49 -7.25 1.53 -1.94
N ARG A 50 -7.55 0.39 -2.56
CA ARG A 50 -8.93 -0.11 -2.75
C ARG A 50 -9.08 -1.39 -1.97
N LEU A 51 -10.12 -1.47 -1.16
CA LEU A 51 -10.49 -2.67 -0.40
C LEU A 51 -11.89 -3.09 -0.82
N PRO A 52 -12.19 -4.40 -0.88
CA PRO A 52 -13.54 -4.88 -1.06
C PRO A 52 -14.39 -4.44 0.13
N ILE A 53 -15.62 -4.00 -0.15
CA ILE A 53 -16.62 -3.76 0.89
C ILE A 53 -17.35 -5.08 1.05
N ASP A 54 -17.14 -5.74 2.18
CA ASP A 54 -17.95 -6.90 2.51
C ASP A 54 -19.36 -6.42 2.92
N ARG A 55 -20.38 -6.98 2.27
CA ARG A 55 -21.79 -6.59 2.51
C ARG A 55 -22.45 -7.52 3.54
N GLU A 56 -21.67 -8.31 4.29
CA GLU A 56 -22.17 -9.19 5.37
C GLU A 56 -22.44 -8.43 6.68
N GLY A 57 -23.21 -7.35 6.61
CA GLY A 57 -23.62 -6.57 7.79
C GLY A 57 -24.69 -5.52 7.55
N TYR A 58 -25.06 -5.26 6.29
CA TYR A 58 -26.23 -4.45 5.97
C TYR A 58 -27.41 -5.37 5.68
N ASN A 59 -27.97 -5.98 6.74
CA ASN A 59 -29.33 -6.50 6.68
C ASN A 59 -30.25 -5.29 6.58
N ALA A 60 -30.69 -4.99 5.37
CA ALA A 60 -31.76 -4.06 5.08
C ALA A 60 -33.08 -4.81 5.28
N ASP A 61 -33.43 -5.11 6.53
CA ASP A 61 -34.80 -5.45 6.94
C ASP A 61 -35.48 -4.19 7.51
#